data_AF-A0A960N3F1-F1
#
_entry.id   AF-A0A960N3F1-F1
#
_cell.length_a   1.000
_cell.length_b   1.000
_cell.length_c   1.000
_cell.angle_alpha   90.00
_cell.angle_beta   90.00
_cell.angle_gamma   90.00
#
_symmetry.space_group_name_H-M   'P 1'
#
loop_
_entity.id
_entity.type
_entity.pdbx_description
1 polymer ?
#
loop_
_entity_poly.entity_id
_entity_poly.type
_entity_poly.pdbx_seq_one_letter_code
_entity_poly.pdbx_strand_id
1 'polypeptide(L)'
;MPALTPRSTGRRTVRFLLVATIALLIVFLLAIVLFTSAESRALGSMVNRWARSMDAGATAEVHLSVESAEGLPKELVGNAVTLQCRAPDRLRLEATIQGEPILAGRNGDEVWIHVEKKAFTVIGDNRTPKF
;
A
#
# COMPACT_ATOMS: atom_id res chain seq x y z
N MET A 1 6.92 40.39 28.50
CA MET A 1 7.44 39.54 27.40
C MET A 1 7.26 38.08 27.79
N PRO A 2 6.35 37.30 27.18
CA PRO A 2 6.22 35.88 27.49
C PRO A 2 7.09 35.03 26.56
N ALA A 3 7.76 34.03 27.14
CA ALA A 3 8.63 33.09 26.45
C ALA A 3 7.83 32.12 25.58
N LEU A 4 8.21 32.00 24.30
CA LEU A 4 7.73 30.99 23.38
C LEU A 4 8.51 29.69 23.61
N THR A 5 7.91 28.70 24.24
CA THR A 5 8.45 27.33 24.27
C THR A 5 8.25 26.64 22.90
N PRO A 6 9.23 25.88 22.39
CA PRO A 6 9.11 25.20 21.12
C PRO A 6 8.19 23.96 21.22
N ARG A 7 7.12 23.95 20.41
CA ARG A 7 6.25 22.79 20.21
C ARG A 7 7.03 21.68 19.51
N SER A 8 7.38 20.62 20.24
CA SER A 8 7.95 19.39 19.68
C SER A 8 6.85 18.57 18.99
N THR A 9 6.52 18.90 17.75
CA THR A 9 5.53 18.16 16.94
C THR A 9 6.16 17.80 15.59
N GLY A 10 7.06 16.81 15.54
CA GLY A 10 7.83 16.57 14.31
C GLY A 10 8.39 15.17 14.07
N ARG A 11 8.06 14.15 14.89
CA ARG A 11 8.61 12.78 14.69
C ARG A 11 7.61 11.75 14.16
N ARG A 12 6.31 11.94 14.35
CA ARG A 12 5.29 10.96 13.93
C ARG A 12 4.86 11.15 12.46
N THR A 13 4.69 12.40 12.02
CA THR A 13 4.36 12.73 10.62
C THR A 13 5.47 12.32 9.65
N VAL A 14 6.74 12.45 10.05
CA VAL A 14 7.90 12.02 9.24
C VAL A 14 7.90 10.50 9.05
N ARG A 15 7.52 9.72 10.07
CA ARG A 15 7.42 8.26 9.96
C ARG A 15 6.31 7.80 9.01
N PHE A 16 5.15 8.46 9.00
CA PHE A 16 4.06 8.13 8.07
C PHE A 16 4.42 8.46 6.62
N LEU A 17 5.04 9.61 6.37
CA LEU A 17 5.56 9.99 5.04
C LEU A 17 6.59 8.97 4.55
N LEU A 18 7.46 8.49 5.44
CA LEU A 18 8.50 7.53 5.12
C LEU A 18 7.90 6.14 4.76
N VAL A 19 6.87 5.69 5.47
CA VAL A 19 6.15 4.43 5.16
C VAL A 19 5.38 4.54 3.84
N ALA A 20 4.67 5.64 3.60
CA ALA A 20 3.95 5.86 2.33
C ALA A 20 4.91 5.92 1.12
N THR A 21 6.07 6.55 1.30
CA THR A 21 7.12 6.60 0.27
C THR A 21 7.69 5.21 0.00
N ILE A 22 7.92 4.41 1.04
CA ILE A 22 8.38 3.01 0.89
C ILE A 22 7.32 2.16 0.18
N ALA A 23 6.04 2.30 0.52
CA ALA A 23 4.96 1.58 -0.16
C ALA A 23 4.89 1.94 -1.65
N LEU A 24 5.04 3.23 -1.99
CA LEU A 24 5.09 3.69 -3.38
C LEU A 24 6.31 3.14 -4.12
N LEU A 25 7.47 3.08 -3.45
CA LEU A 25 8.70 2.51 -3.98
C LEU A 25 8.57 1.01 -4.22
N ILE A 26 7.89 0.28 -3.33
CA ILE A 26 7.60 -1.15 -3.49
C ILE A 26 6.69 -1.38 -4.70
N VAL A 27 5.62 -0.60 -4.86
CA VAL A 27 4.74 -0.69 -6.03
C VAL A 27 5.50 -0.38 -7.32
N PHE A 28 6.39 0.62 -7.31
CA PHE A 28 7.22 0.98 -8.45
C PHE A 28 8.24 -0.12 -8.81
N LEU A 29 8.89 -0.72 -7.81
CA LEU A 29 9.79 -1.86 -7.99
C LEU A 29 9.04 -3.10 -8.52
N LEU A 30 7.85 -3.38 -7.99
CA LEU A 30 7.01 -4.50 -8.45
C LEU A 30 6.63 -4.32 -9.93
N ALA A 31 6.30 -3.09 -10.35
CA ALA A 31 6.01 -2.77 -11.75
C ALA A 31 7.22 -2.99 -12.66
N ILE A 32 8.45 -2.63 -12.23
CA ILE A 32 9.65 -2.84 -13.03
C ILE A 32 9.95 -4.33 -13.24
N VAL A 33 9.80 -5.14 -12.18
CA VAL A 33 10.06 -6.58 -12.22
C VAL A 33 9.05 -7.31 -13.12
N LEU A 34 7.79 -6.87 -13.13
CA LEU A 34 6.73 -7.47 -13.98
C LEU A 34 6.91 -7.22 -15.49
N PHE A 35 7.77 -6.29 -15.90
CA PHE A 35 7.90 -5.84 -17.30
C PHE A 35 9.15 -6.36 -18.04
N THR A 36 10.04 -7.17 -17.42
CA THR A 36 11.41 -7.38 -17.95
C THR A 36 11.80 -8.77 -18.48
N SER A 37 10.93 -9.79 -18.59
CA SER A 37 11.31 -11.13 -19.13
C SER A 37 10.33 -11.74 -20.17
N ALA A 38 10.71 -12.76 -20.95
CA ALA A 38 9.82 -13.39 -21.95
C ALA A 38 8.58 -14.10 -21.34
N GLU A 39 8.67 -14.54 -20.09
CA GLU A 39 7.55 -15.03 -19.27
C GLU A 39 6.52 -13.93 -18.98
N SER A 40 6.93 -12.67 -19.11
CA SER A 40 6.09 -11.48 -18.97
C SER A 40 5.02 -11.36 -20.06
N ARG A 41 5.09 -12.12 -21.16
CA ARG A 41 3.99 -12.13 -22.16
C ARG A 41 2.80 -12.93 -21.67
N ALA A 42 3.04 -14.10 -21.09
CA ALA A 42 1.98 -14.93 -20.50
C ALA A 42 1.40 -14.22 -19.26
N LEU A 43 2.27 -13.77 -18.36
CA LEU A 43 1.88 -12.95 -17.21
C LEU A 43 1.17 -11.67 -17.64
N GLY A 44 1.70 -10.97 -18.63
CA GLY A 44 1.10 -9.75 -19.19
C GLY A 44 -0.29 -10.00 -19.77
N SER A 45 -0.53 -11.15 -20.41
CA SER A 45 -1.86 -11.53 -20.91
C SER A 45 -2.85 -11.82 -19.77
N MET A 46 -2.38 -12.42 -18.68
CA MET A 46 -3.18 -12.67 -17.47
C MET A 46 -3.49 -11.36 -16.76
N VAL A 47 -2.50 -10.48 -16.58
CA VAL A 47 -2.64 -9.14 -16.02
C VAL A 47 -3.60 -8.31 -16.87
N ASN A 48 -3.49 -8.35 -18.20
CA ASN A 48 -4.39 -7.62 -19.09
C ASN A 48 -5.83 -8.17 -19.02
N ARG A 49 -5.99 -9.51 -18.94
CA ARG A 49 -7.32 -10.13 -18.77
C ARG A 49 -7.93 -9.73 -17.42
N TRP A 50 -7.12 -9.72 -16.38
CA TRP A 50 -7.52 -9.31 -15.04
C TRP A 50 -7.88 -7.83 -14.98
N ALA A 51 -7.07 -6.95 -15.59
CA ALA A 51 -7.33 -5.52 -15.69
C ALA A 51 -8.67 -5.24 -16.41
N ARG A 52 -8.92 -5.89 -17.55
CA ARG A 52 -10.21 -5.75 -18.25
C ARG A 52 -11.39 -6.26 -17.43
N SER A 53 -11.19 -7.31 -16.63
CA SER A 53 -12.25 -7.80 -15.73
C SER A 53 -12.59 -6.77 -14.65
N MET A 54 -11.58 -6.03 -14.17
CA MET A 54 -11.82 -4.92 -13.25
C MET A 54 -12.54 -3.77 -13.89
N ASP A 55 -12.24 -3.39 -15.14
CA ASP A 55 -13.00 -2.36 -15.84
C ASP A 55 -14.50 -2.71 -15.95
N ALA A 56 -14.83 -4.01 -15.97
CA ALA A 56 -16.20 -4.51 -15.92
C ALA A 56 -16.82 -4.55 -14.49
N GLY A 57 -16.15 -3.99 -13.48
CA GLY A 57 -16.61 -3.94 -12.09
C GLY A 57 -16.34 -5.21 -11.28
N ALA A 58 -15.52 -6.14 -11.79
CA ALA A 58 -15.17 -7.35 -11.05
C ALA A 58 -14.38 -7.04 -9.78
N THR A 59 -14.55 -7.90 -8.78
CA THR A 59 -13.69 -7.90 -7.58
C THR A 59 -12.55 -8.86 -7.83
N ALA A 60 -11.35 -8.42 -7.51
CA ALA A 60 -10.12 -9.15 -7.71
C ALA A 60 -9.37 -9.26 -6.39
N GLU A 61 -8.94 -10.47 -6.06
CA GLU A 61 -8.10 -10.77 -4.90
C GLU A 61 -6.80 -11.39 -5.37
N VAL A 62 -5.69 -10.88 -4.85
CA VAL A 62 -4.33 -11.30 -5.20
C VAL A 62 -3.56 -11.52 -3.91
N HIS A 63 -3.02 -12.73 -3.75
CA HIS A 63 -2.10 -13.05 -2.67
C HIS A 63 -0.67 -13.05 -3.23
N LEU A 64 0.19 -12.26 -2.60
CA LEU A 64 1.59 -12.10 -2.97
C LEU A 64 2.45 -12.57 -1.80
N SER A 65 3.35 -13.52 -2.05
CA SER A 65 4.37 -13.94 -1.09
C SER A 65 5.75 -13.54 -1.58
N VAL A 66 6.56 -12.95 -0.71
CA VAL A 66 7.94 -12.59 -1.05
C VAL A 66 8.86 -13.77 -0.72
N GLU A 67 9.28 -14.52 -1.72
CA GLU A 67 10.13 -15.71 -1.54
C GLU A 67 11.63 -15.38 -1.49
N SER A 68 12.05 -14.33 -2.19
CA SER A 68 13.42 -13.84 -2.20
C SER A 68 13.42 -12.32 -2.33
N ALA A 69 14.41 -11.68 -1.73
CA ALA A 69 14.53 -10.22 -1.66
C ALA A 69 16.00 -9.82 -1.81
N GLU A 70 16.59 -10.07 -2.97
CA GLU A 70 17.91 -9.53 -3.32
C GLU A 70 17.81 -8.01 -3.50
N GLY A 71 18.60 -7.24 -2.75
CA GLY A 71 18.60 -5.78 -2.80
C GLY A 71 17.46 -5.09 -2.04
N LEU A 72 16.61 -5.85 -1.36
CA LEU A 72 15.52 -5.35 -0.49
C LEU A 72 15.81 -5.69 0.99
N PRO A 73 15.15 -5.04 1.95
CA PRO A 73 15.26 -5.42 3.36
C PRO A 73 14.87 -6.90 3.56
N LYS A 74 15.76 -7.70 4.14
CA LYS A 74 15.55 -9.15 4.35
C LYS A 74 14.32 -9.47 5.20
N GLU A 75 13.89 -8.51 6.00
CA GLU A 75 12.67 -8.54 6.82
C GLU A 75 11.39 -8.69 5.99
N LEU A 76 11.46 -8.45 4.67
CA LEU A 76 10.34 -8.63 3.74
C LEU A 76 10.17 -10.09 3.27
N VAL A 77 11.23 -10.90 3.33
CA VAL A 77 11.19 -12.30 2.90
C VAL A 77 10.29 -13.11 3.84
N GLY A 78 9.38 -13.90 3.26
CA GLY A 78 8.39 -14.68 3.99
C GLY A 78 7.12 -13.91 4.37
N ASN A 79 7.06 -12.59 4.12
CA ASN A 79 5.82 -11.85 4.33
C ASN A 79 4.84 -12.10 3.18
N ALA A 80 3.57 -12.21 3.55
CA ALA A 80 2.45 -12.28 2.62
C ALA A 80 1.70 -10.93 2.61
N VAL A 81 1.28 -10.53 1.40
CA VAL A 81 0.43 -9.37 1.17
C VAL A 81 -0.81 -9.84 0.43
N THR A 82 -1.98 -9.50 0.96
CA THR A 82 -3.26 -9.72 0.30
C THR A 82 -3.77 -8.40 -0.23
N LEU A 83 -4.06 -8.35 -1.53
CA LEU A 83 -4.61 -7.19 -2.21
C LEU A 83 -5.98 -7.54 -2.75
N GLN A 84 -6.99 -6.78 -2.33
CA GLN A 84 -8.36 -6.87 -2.80
C GLN A 84 -8.72 -5.56 -3.49
N CYS A 85 -9.20 -5.63 -4.71
CA CYS A 85 -9.53 -4.47 -5.52
C CYS A 85 -10.87 -4.66 -6.20
N ARG A 86 -11.65 -3.59 -6.25
CA ARG A 86 -12.91 -3.51 -6.98
C ARG A 86 -12.95 -2.13 -7.64
N ALA A 87 -13.00 -2.12 -8.96
CA ALA A 87 -13.16 -0.89 -9.71
C ALA A 87 -14.51 -0.21 -9.40
N PRO A 88 -14.61 1.12 -9.55
CA PRO A 88 -13.55 2.03 -9.98
C PRO A 88 -12.61 2.50 -8.87
N ASP A 89 -12.97 2.31 -7.60
CA ASP A 89 -12.42 3.15 -6.52
C ASP A 89 -12.27 2.45 -5.17
N ARG A 90 -12.34 1.12 -5.11
CA ARG A 90 -12.16 0.35 -3.88
C ARG A 90 -10.90 -0.50 -3.93
N LEU A 91 -10.04 -0.30 -2.94
CA LEU A 91 -8.81 -1.06 -2.74
C LEU A 91 -8.67 -1.40 -1.26
N ARG A 92 -8.23 -2.61 -0.95
CA ARG A 92 -7.82 -3.04 0.38
C ARG A 92 -6.53 -3.81 0.24
N LEU A 93 -5.56 -3.46 1.08
CA LEU A 93 -4.27 -4.12 1.19
C LEU A 93 -4.11 -4.55 2.64
N GLU A 94 -3.72 -5.80 2.82
CA GLU A 94 -3.47 -6.42 4.11
C GLU A 94 -2.08 -7.03 4.09
N ALA A 95 -1.26 -6.66 5.06
CA ALA A 95 0.11 -7.15 5.18
C ALA A 95 0.46 -7.33 6.65
N THR A 96 1.30 -8.32 6.95
CA THR A 96 1.91 -8.46 8.27
C THR A 96 3.34 -7.93 8.20
N ILE A 97 3.64 -6.88 8.96
CA ILE A 97 4.99 -6.29 9.03
C ILE A 97 5.48 -6.41 10.47
N GLN A 98 6.61 -7.08 10.70
CA GLN A 98 7.16 -7.32 12.04
C GLN A 98 6.14 -7.98 13.00
N GLY A 99 5.29 -8.87 12.48
CA GLY A 99 4.22 -9.52 13.26
C GLY A 99 3.04 -8.62 13.61
N GLU A 100 2.96 -7.42 13.01
CA GLU A 100 1.85 -6.49 13.19
C GLU A 100 0.98 -6.48 11.92
N PRO A 101 -0.31 -6.84 12.01
CA PRO A 101 -1.21 -6.71 10.88
C PRO A 101 -1.48 -5.24 10.61
N ILE A 102 -1.22 -4.84 9.36
CA ILE A 102 -1.46 -3.50 8.85
C ILE A 102 -2.48 -3.64 7.73
N LEU A 103 -3.55 -2.87 7.86
CA LEU A 103 -4.59 -2.75 6.86
C LEU A 103 -4.49 -1.36 6.23
N ALA A 104 -4.57 -1.30 4.92
CA ALA A 104 -4.67 -0.04 4.20
C ALA A 104 -5.76 -0.18 3.13
N GLY A 105 -6.36 0.93 2.75
CA GLY A 105 -7.35 0.88 1.69
C GLY A 105 -7.74 2.23 1.14
N ARG A 106 -8.57 2.14 0.11
CA ARG A 106 -9.23 3.26 -0.55
C ARG A 106 -10.70 2.90 -0.73
N ASN A 107 -11.57 3.87 -0.48
CA ASN A 107 -12.99 3.78 -0.77
C ASN A 107 -13.44 5.12 -1.35
N GLY A 108 -13.42 5.23 -2.68
CA GLY A 108 -13.71 6.50 -3.36
C GLY A 108 -12.61 7.53 -3.14
N ASP A 109 -12.99 8.63 -2.49
CA ASP A 109 -12.11 9.76 -2.16
C ASP A 109 -11.45 9.62 -0.79
N GLU A 110 -11.77 8.56 -0.06
CA GLU A 110 -11.19 8.25 1.24
C GLU A 110 -10.05 7.25 1.08
N VAL A 111 -8.91 7.56 1.70
CA VAL A 111 -7.81 6.62 1.90
C VAL A 111 -7.61 6.41 3.39
N TRP A 112 -7.28 5.19 3.80
CA TRP A 112 -7.10 4.89 5.21
C TRP A 112 -5.97 3.89 5.43
N ILE A 113 -5.36 3.98 6.62
CA ILE A 113 -4.40 3.01 7.13
C ILE A 113 -4.79 2.71 8.58
N HIS A 114 -5.03 1.45 8.88
CA HIS A 114 -5.35 0.95 10.20
C HIS A 114 -4.24 0.01 10.70
N VAL A 115 -3.84 0.20 11.94
CA VAL A 115 -2.85 -0.63 12.63
C VAL A 115 -3.51 -1.22 13.87
N GLU A 116 -3.86 -2.50 13.82
CA GLU A 116 -4.75 -3.15 14.78
C GLU A 116 -4.18 -3.13 16.20
N LYS A 117 -2.90 -3.51 16.34
CA LYS A 117 -2.20 -3.55 17.64
C LYS A 117 -2.10 -2.18 18.31
N LYS A 118 -2.15 -1.09 17.54
CA LYS A 118 -2.12 0.29 18.05
C LYS A 118 -3.51 0.89 18.21
N ALA A 119 -4.57 0.17 17.82
CA ALA A 119 -5.94 0.67 17.75
C ALA A 119 -6.02 2.06 17.08
N PHE A 120 -5.21 2.25 16.04
CA PHE A 120 -4.99 3.55 15.43
C PHE A 120 -5.32 3.50 13.94
N THR A 121 -6.06 4.52 13.49
CA THR A 121 -6.45 4.68 12.10
C THR A 121 -6.10 6.09 11.63
N VAL A 122 -5.43 6.19 10.49
CA VAL A 122 -5.32 7.43 9.72
C VAL A 122 -6.37 7.39 8.64
N ILE A 123 -7.15 8.45 8.52
CA ILE A 123 -8.10 8.65 7.43
C ILE A 123 -7.67 9.93 6.70
N GLY A 124 -7.45 9.82 5.40
CA GLY A 124 -7.32 10.94 4.48
C GLY A 124 -8.60 11.07 3.69
N ASP A 125 -9.35 12.13 3.94
CA ASP A 125 -10.56 12.47 3.19
C ASP A 125 -10.30 13.69 2.31
N ASN A 126 -10.40 13.52 0.99
CA ASN A 126 -10.17 14.60 0.04
C ASN A 126 -11.37 15.58 -0.07
N ARG A 127 -12.50 15.27 0.58
CA ARG A 127 -13.69 16.14 0.63
C ARG A 127 -13.60 17.17 1.75
N THR A 128 -12.71 16.95 2.72
CA THR A 128 -12.48 17.90 3.80
C THR A 128 -11.72 19.13 3.27
N PRO A 129 -12.26 20.36 3.41
CA PRO A 129 -11.59 21.58 2.98
C PRO A 129 -10.22 21.74 3.65
N LYS A 130 -9.21 22.10 2.86
CA LYS A 130 -7.88 22.47 3.37
C LYS A 130 -7.87 23.99 3.50
N PHE A 131 -7.73 24.48 4.73
CA PHE A 131 -7.65 25.91 5.05
C PHE A 131 -6.28 26.49 4.70
#